data_AF-A0A539CUD6-F1
#
_entry.id   AF-A0A539CUD6-F1
#
_cell.length_a   1.000
_cell.length_b   1.000
_cell.length_c   1.000
_cell.angle_alpha   90.00
_cell.angle_beta   90.00
_cell.angle_gamma   90.00
#
_symmetry.space_group_name_H-M   'P 1'
#
loop_
_entity.id
_entity.type
_entity.pdbx_description
1 polymer ?
#
loop_
_entity_poly.entity_id
_entity_poly.type
_entity_poly.pdbx_seq_one_letter_code
_entity_poly.pdbx_strand_id
1 'polypeptide(L)'
;MPRLCLRRSKIPWQIRETRMSGNREELPNRRRAEVREFLHNGQAYTLGVSCFPNPRRVAEIFLSSRRPGSETEAIARDGAILASLALQHGADITTLRHAVTRGDDSSAVTAIGVALDLLAVADIGEAP
;
A
#
# COMPACT_ATOMS: atom_id res chain seq x y z
N MET A 1 -24.03 19.37 -25.85
CA MET A 1 -23.52 19.52 -24.47
C MET A 1 -24.39 18.69 -23.54
N PRO A 2 -23.92 17.56 -22.97
CA PRO A 2 -24.75 16.78 -22.08
C PRO A 2 -24.81 17.46 -20.71
N ARG A 3 -26.04 17.79 -20.27
CA ARG A 3 -26.31 18.27 -18.91
C ARG A 3 -26.17 17.08 -17.95
N LEU A 4 -25.21 17.16 -17.04
CA LEU A 4 -25.12 16.24 -15.91
C LEU A 4 -26.36 16.46 -15.03
N CYS A 5 -27.30 15.52 -15.04
CA CYS A 5 -28.39 15.49 -14.08
C CYS A 5 -27.80 14.99 -12.74
N LEU A 6 -27.29 15.92 -11.94
CA LEU A 6 -26.88 15.62 -10.57
C LEU A 6 -28.13 15.29 -9.75
N ARG A 7 -28.46 13.99 -9.66
CA ARG A 7 -29.40 13.48 -8.68
C ARG A 7 -28.83 13.86 -7.31
N ARG A 8 -29.45 14.83 -6.63
CA ARG A 8 -29.10 15.20 -5.25
C ARG A 8 -29.23 13.96 -4.37
N SER A 9 -28.12 13.27 -4.12
CA SER A 9 -28.08 12.21 -3.12
C SER A 9 -28.23 12.88 -1.76
N LYS A 10 -29.36 12.63 -1.09
CA LYS A 10 -29.57 12.96 0.33
C LYS A 10 -28.84 11.91 1.18
N ILE A 11 -27.52 11.84 1.09
CA ILE A 11 -26.73 11.05 2.03
C ILE A 11 -26.26 12.03 3.10
N PRO A 12 -26.81 12.00 4.32
CA PRO A 12 -26.22 12.71 5.43
C PRO A 12 -24.97 11.92 5.83
N TRP A 13 -23.82 12.32 5.30
CA TRP A 13 -22.52 11.83 5.76
C TRP A 13 -22.28 12.38 7.17
N GLN A 14 -22.93 11.76 8.16
CA GLN A 14 -22.55 11.95 9.55
C GLN A 14 -21.26 11.15 9.72
N ILE A 15 -20.12 11.78 9.45
CA ILE A 15 -18.80 11.25 9.79
C ILE A 15 -18.77 11.13 11.31
N ARG A 16 -19.18 9.97 11.83
CA ARG A 16 -18.86 9.59 13.19
C ARG A 16 -17.36 9.34 13.18
N GLU A 17 -16.60 10.30 13.71
CA GLU A 17 -15.22 10.07 14.17
C GLU A 17 -15.27 8.99 15.25
N THR A 18 -15.34 7.74 14.81
CA THR A 18 -15.06 6.60 15.66
C THR A 18 -13.55 6.64 15.80
N ARG A 19 -13.06 7.14 16.94
CA ARG A 19 -11.65 6.95 17.30
C ARG A 19 -11.39 5.46 17.21
N MET A 20 -10.67 5.02 16.18
CA MET A 20 -10.23 3.65 16.09
C MET A 20 -9.31 3.41 17.28
N SER A 21 -9.81 2.66 18.27
CA SER A 21 -9.14 2.35 19.52
C SER A 21 -8.11 1.22 19.40
N GLY A 22 -7.67 0.90 18.18
CA GLY A 22 -6.52 0.03 17.94
C GLY A 22 -5.25 0.88 17.94
N ASN A 23 -4.42 0.74 18.98
CA ASN A 23 -3.18 1.50 19.08
C ASN A 23 -2.30 1.20 17.85
N ARG A 24 -1.99 2.23 17.05
CA ARG A 24 -1.07 2.12 15.92
C ARG A 24 0.30 1.70 16.46
N GLU A 25 0.89 0.66 15.90
CA GLU A 25 2.27 0.30 16.25
C GLU A 25 3.21 1.30 15.58
N GLU A 26 3.80 2.19 16.37
CA GLU A 26 4.68 3.24 15.85
C GLU A 26 6.11 2.73 15.64
N LEU A 27 6.70 3.13 14.52
CA LEU A 27 8.11 2.88 14.25
C LEU A 27 8.98 3.96 14.89
N PRO A 28 10.17 3.60 15.41
CA PRO A 28 11.10 4.57 15.97
C PRO A 28 11.55 5.60 14.91
N ASN A 29 11.87 6.80 15.38
CA ASN A 29 12.44 7.84 14.55
C ASN A 29 13.84 7.43 14.08
N ARG A 30 14.09 7.49 12.76
CA ARG A 30 15.24 6.89 12.05
C ARG A 30 15.22 5.36 12.08
N ARG A 31 14.81 4.77 10.96
CA ARG A 31 14.68 3.32 10.76
C ARG A 31 15.41 2.87 9.50
N ARG A 32 15.97 1.66 9.53
CA ARG A 32 16.56 1.03 8.35
C ARG A 32 15.42 0.69 7.39
N ALA A 33 15.51 1.21 6.17
CA ALA A 33 14.63 0.83 5.09
C ALA A 33 15.42 0.02 4.05
N GLU A 34 14.85 -1.08 3.58
CA GLU A 34 15.33 -1.77 2.39
C GLU A 34 14.70 -1.13 1.16
N VAL A 35 15.51 -0.93 0.12
CA VAL A 35 15.05 -0.35 -1.14
C VAL A 35 15.18 -1.41 -2.22
N ARG A 36 14.10 -1.60 -3.00
CA ARG A 36 14.06 -2.49 -4.16
C ARG A 36 13.51 -1.74 -5.35
N GLU A 37 13.97 -2.07 -6.55
CA GLU A 37 13.40 -1.56 -7.78
C GLU A 37 12.59 -2.67 -8.47
N PHE A 38 11.50 -2.30 -9.12
CA PHE A 38 10.72 -3.22 -9.95
C PHE A 38 10.07 -2.48 -11.12
N LEU A 39 9.63 -3.25 -12.12
CA LEU A 39 8.92 -2.74 -13.28
C LEU A 39 7.45 -3.16 -13.22
N HIS A 40 6.55 -2.25 -13.56
CA HIS A 40 5.13 -2.54 -13.77
C HIS A 40 4.60 -1.72 -14.94
N ASN A 41 3.94 -2.36 -15.91
CA ASN A 41 3.41 -1.71 -17.12
C ASN A 41 4.41 -0.77 -17.81
N GLY A 42 5.68 -1.21 -17.92
CA GLY A 42 6.75 -0.44 -18.55
C GLY A 42 7.24 0.78 -17.75
N GLN A 43 6.79 0.95 -16.50
CA GLN A 43 7.24 2.00 -15.60
C GLN A 43 8.11 1.42 -14.48
N ALA A 44 9.20 2.11 -14.16
CA ALA A 44 10.06 1.75 -13.04
C ALA A 44 9.57 2.39 -11.74
N TYR A 45 9.51 1.57 -10.69
CA TYR A 45 9.15 1.96 -9.35
C TYR A 45 10.26 1.62 -8.37
N THR A 46 10.39 2.46 -7.35
CA THR A 46 11.23 2.23 -6.19
C THR A 46 10.32 1.90 -5.01
N LEU A 47 10.52 0.72 -4.43
CA LEU A 47 9.86 0.22 -3.23
C LEU A 47 10.79 0.42 -2.03
N GLY A 48 10.41 1.27 -1.10
CA GLY A 48 11.02 1.36 0.22
C GLY A 48 10.24 0.52 1.23
N VAL A 49 10.93 -0.28 2.05
CA VAL A 49 10.32 -1.20 3.02
C VAL A 49 10.95 -0.99 4.37
N SER A 50 10.14 -0.71 5.39
CA SER A 50 10.58 -0.67 6.79
C SER A 50 9.91 -1.79 7.57
N CYS A 51 10.63 -2.39 8.51
CA CYS A 51 10.14 -3.50 9.34
C CYS A 51 10.11 -3.13 10.82
N PHE A 52 9.15 -3.69 11.56
CA PHE A 52 9.23 -3.75 13.02
C PHE A 52 10.37 -4.68 13.43
N PRO A 53 11.17 -4.31 14.45
CA PRO A 53 12.14 -5.22 15.03
C PRO A 53 11.44 -6.21 15.97
N ASN A 54 11.81 -7.49 15.90
CA ASN A 54 11.50 -8.54 16.89
C ASN A 54 10.00 -8.78 17.24
N PRO A 55 9.27 -9.64 16.51
CA PRO A 55 9.68 -10.37 15.31
C PRO A 55 9.75 -9.44 14.10
N ARG A 56 10.64 -9.77 13.16
CA ARG A 56 10.76 -8.99 11.93
C ARG A 56 9.47 -9.11 11.11
N ARG A 57 8.72 -8.02 11.02
CA ARG A 57 7.47 -7.92 10.25
C ARG A 57 7.49 -6.63 9.42
N VAL A 58 7.02 -6.68 8.18
CA VAL A 58 6.87 -5.47 7.36
C VAL A 58 5.90 -4.52 8.05
N ALA A 59 6.36 -3.28 8.25
CA ALA A 59 5.63 -2.26 8.99
C ALA A 59 5.13 -1.14 8.08
N GLU A 60 5.95 -0.73 7.12
CA GLU A 60 5.61 0.30 6.15
C GLU A 60 6.23 -0.01 4.80
N ILE A 61 5.52 0.42 3.76
CA ILE A 61 5.96 0.38 2.38
C ILE A 61 5.73 1.73 1.72
N PHE A 62 6.69 2.15 0.89
CA PHE A 62 6.64 3.39 0.14
C PHE A 62 6.88 3.08 -1.33
N LEU A 63 6.11 3.74 -2.19
CA LEU A 63 6.30 3.68 -3.63
C LEU A 63 6.59 5.07 -4.18
N SER A 64 7.60 5.14 -5.04
CA SER A 64 7.86 6.26 -5.93
C SER A 64 8.11 5.75 -7.34
N SER A 65 7.84 6.58 -8.33
CA SER A 65 8.09 6.26 -9.73
C SER A 65 9.22 7.14 -10.28
N ARG A 66 9.75 6.78 -11.45
CA ARG A 66 10.64 7.69 -12.22
C ARG A 66 9.89 8.78 -13.00
N ARG A 67 8.57 8.90 -12.82
CA ARG A 67 7.71 9.92 -13.45
C ARG A 67 6.94 10.70 -12.38
N PRO A 68 7.65 11.56 -11.62
CA PRO A 68 7.05 12.32 -10.55
C PRO A 68 5.87 13.16 -11.01
N GLY A 69 4.79 13.18 -10.23
CA GLY A 69 3.59 13.99 -10.50
C GLY A 69 2.61 13.39 -11.51
N SER A 70 2.87 12.19 -12.01
CA SER A 70 1.87 11.46 -12.81
C SER A 70 0.74 10.90 -11.94
N GLU A 71 -0.46 10.74 -12.51
CA GLU A 71 -1.61 10.13 -11.82
C GLU A 71 -1.28 8.71 -11.34
N THR A 72 -0.61 7.92 -12.17
CA THR A 72 -0.16 6.57 -11.82
C THR A 72 0.76 6.57 -10.61
N GLU A 73 1.67 7.54 -10.51
CA GLU A 73 2.52 7.66 -9.33
C GLU A 73 1.72 8.06 -8.08
N ALA A 74 0.81 9.03 -8.21
CA ALA A 74 -0.03 9.46 -7.10
C ALA A 74 -0.82 8.27 -6.53
N ILE A 75 -1.46 7.48 -7.39
CA ILE A 75 -2.21 6.28 -7.00
C ILE A 75 -1.29 5.24 -6.35
N ALA A 76 -0.09 5.02 -6.90
CA ALA A 76 0.86 4.07 -6.31
C ALA A 76 1.32 4.51 -4.92
N ARG A 77 1.59 5.81 -4.73
CA ARG A 77 1.99 6.39 -3.44
C ARG A 77 0.87 6.29 -2.42
N ASP A 78 -0.36 6.65 -2.81
CA ASP A 78 -1.52 6.58 -1.94
C ASP A 78 -1.80 5.13 -1.52
N GLY A 79 -1.73 4.18 -2.46
CA GLY A 79 -1.85 2.75 -2.16
C GLY A 79 -0.79 2.26 -1.17
N ALA A 80 0.46 2.70 -1.31
CA ALA A 80 1.54 2.36 -0.38
C ALA A 80 1.33 2.96 1.02
N ILE A 81 0.82 4.19 1.12
CA ILE A 81 0.49 4.83 2.39
C ILE A 81 -0.66 4.09 3.09
N LEU A 82 -1.73 3.75 2.36
CA LEU A 82 -2.86 3.01 2.92
C LEU A 82 -2.45 1.60 3.38
N ALA A 83 -1.62 0.91 2.60
CA ALA A 83 -1.06 -0.38 2.99
C ALA A 83 -0.20 -0.27 4.25
N SER A 84 0.64 0.77 4.35
CA SER A 84 1.45 1.05 5.55
C SER A 84 0.60 1.26 6.80
N LEU A 85 -0.47 2.05 6.67
CA LEU A 85 -1.41 2.25 7.78
C LEU A 85 -2.06 0.93 8.20
N ALA A 86 -2.49 0.11 7.23
CA ALA A 86 -3.08 -1.18 7.52
C ALA A 86 -2.10 -2.14 8.24
N LEU A 87 -0.84 -2.20 7.78
CA LEU A 87 0.23 -2.98 8.41
C LEU A 87 0.47 -2.55 9.87
N GLN A 88 0.48 -1.25 10.13
CA GLN A 88 0.62 -0.69 11.48
C GLN A 88 -0.59 -0.93 12.39
N HIS A 89 -1.74 -1.25 11.81
CA HIS A 89 -2.95 -1.70 12.49
C HIS A 89 -3.10 -3.22 12.51
N GLY A 90 -2.04 -3.95 12.15
CA GLY A 90 -1.96 -5.41 12.31
C GLY A 90 -2.46 -6.22 11.12
N ALA A 91 -2.78 -5.60 9.98
CA ALA A 91 -2.98 -6.36 8.75
C ALA A 91 -1.68 -7.06 8.34
N ASP A 92 -1.78 -8.26 7.80
CA ASP A 92 -0.64 -8.97 7.21
C ASP A 92 -0.56 -8.75 5.68
N ILE A 93 0.61 -9.01 5.10
CA ILE A 93 0.86 -8.84 3.65
C ILE A 93 -0.08 -9.71 2.81
N THR A 94 -0.41 -10.93 3.24
CA THR A 94 -1.30 -11.84 2.50
C THR A 94 -2.71 -11.28 2.43
N THR A 95 -3.23 -10.76 3.54
CA THR A 95 -4.51 -10.06 3.61
C THR A 95 -4.54 -8.86 2.66
N LEU A 96 -3.50 -8.03 2.66
CA LEU A 96 -3.41 -6.89 1.75
C LEU A 96 -3.32 -7.32 0.28
N ARG A 97 -2.59 -8.40 -0.01
CA ARG A 97 -2.51 -8.97 -1.37
C ARG A 97 -3.88 -9.35 -1.91
N HIS A 98 -4.75 -9.92 -1.07
CA HIS A 98 -6.11 -10.27 -1.48
C HIS A 98 -7.06 -9.07 -1.54
N ALA A 99 -6.78 -7.99 -0.82
CA ALA A 99 -7.63 -6.81 -0.77
C ALA A 99 -7.45 -5.88 -1.98
N VAL A 100 -6.24 -5.80 -2.55
CA VAL A 100 -5.97 -4.96 -3.73
C VAL A 100 -6.46 -5.59 -5.02
N THR A 101 -6.73 -4.77 -6.05
CA THR A 101 -7.21 -5.24 -7.35
C THR A 101 -6.26 -6.28 -7.96
N ARG A 102 -6.85 -7.39 -8.40
CA ARG A 102 -6.18 -8.50 -9.09
C ARG A 102 -6.78 -8.71 -10.48
N GLY A 103 -5.99 -9.28 -11.37
CA GLY A 103 -6.47 -9.81 -12.65
C GLY A 103 -7.26 -11.10 -12.46
N ASP A 104 -7.88 -11.58 -13.53
CA ASP A 104 -8.68 -12.82 -13.53
C ASP A 104 -7.84 -14.05 -13.15
N ASP A 105 -6.54 -14.00 -13.44
CA ASP A 105 -5.53 -15.01 -13.08
C ASP A 105 -4.94 -14.81 -11.67
N SER A 106 -5.53 -13.93 -10.86
CA SER A 106 -5.02 -13.51 -9.55
C SER A 106 -3.69 -12.74 -9.57
N SER A 107 -3.18 -12.36 -10.75
CA SER A 107 -1.96 -11.56 -10.85
C SER A 107 -2.17 -10.13 -10.36
N ALA A 108 -1.10 -9.50 -9.88
CA ALA A 108 -1.11 -8.07 -9.58
C ALA A 108 -1.29 -7.23 -10.86
N VAL A 109 -2.34 -6.40 -10.90
CA VAL A 109 -2.57 -5.46 -12.01
C VAL A 109 -2.21 -4.01 -11.65
N THR A 110 -1.84 -3.76 -10.39
CA THR A 110 -1.44 -2.45 -9.87
C THR A 110 -0.01 -2.49 -9.33
N ALA A 111 0.67 -1.34 -9.32
CA ALA A 111 2.03 -1.23 -8.78
C ALA A 111 2.10 -1.65 -7.30
N ILE A 112 1.07 -1.31 -6.51
CA ILE A 112 0.96 -1.73 -5.11
C ILE A 112 0.78 -3.25 -4.98
N GLY A 113 -0.01 -3.88 -5.86
CA GLY A 113 -0.16 -5.33 -5.89
C GLY A 113 1.16 -6.05 -6.18
N VAL A 114 1.94 -5.54 -7.14
CA VAL A 114 3.25 -6.11 -7.48
C VAL A 114 4.21 -5.96 -6.29
N ALA A 115 4.23 -4.79 -5.65
CA ALA A 115 5.03 -4.56 -4.46
C ALA A 115 4.68 -5.55 -3.33
N LEU A 116 3.39 -5.77 -3.06
CA LEU A 116 2.94 -6.73 -2.06
C LEU A 116 3.30 -8.18 -2.43
N ASP A 117 3.25 -8.55 -3.71
CA ASP A 117 3.69 -9.87 -4.18
C ASP A 117 5.19 -10.09 -3.96
N LEU A 118 6.03 -9.07 -4.23
CA LEU A 118 7.47 -9.12 -3.98
C LEU A 118 7.79 -9.30 -2.48
N LEU A 119 6.97 -8.73 -1.60
CA LEU A 119 7.15 -8.85 -0.16
C LEU A 119 6.70 -10.20 0.39
N ALA A 120 5.60 -10.75 -0.13
CA ALA A 120 5.15 -12.09 0.25
C ALA A 120 6.18 -13.18 -0.11
N VAL A 121 6.94 -13.01 -1.19
CA VAL A 121 8.04 -13.92 -1.53
C VAL A 121 9.23 -13.74 -0.58
N ALA A 122 9.48 -12.53 -0.09
CA ALA A 122 10.60 -12.23 0.79
C ALA A 122 10.38 -12.68 2.25
N ASP A 123 9.12 -12.73 2.73
CA ASP A 123 8.77 -13.14 4.10
C ASP A 123 8.90 -14.67 4.36
N ILE A 124 9.29 -15.48 3.35
CA ILE A 124 9.56 -16.94 3.49
C ILE A 124 11.06 -17.25 3.62
N GLY A 125 11.93 -16.24 3.71
CA GLY A 125 13.38 -16.43 3.74
C GLY A 125 14.04 -15.67 4.87
N GLU A 126 14.50 -16.40 5.88
CA GLU A 126 15.69 -16.06 6.65
C GLU A 126 16.75 -15.50 5.67
N ALA A 127 17.12 -14.24 5.84
CA ALA A 127 18.28 -13.70 5.13
C ALA A 127 19.54 -14.38 5.70
N PRO A 128 20.54 -14.73 4.86
CA PRO A 128 21.77 -15.40 5.31
C PRO A 128 22.58 -14.59 6.32
#